data_AF-W7W6W8-F1
#
_entry.id   AF-W7W6W8-F1
#
_cell.length_a   1.000
_cell.length_b   1.000
_cell.length_c   1.000
_cell.angle_alpha   90.00
_cell.angle_beta   90.00
_cell.angle_gamma   90.00
#
_symmetry.space_group_name_H-M   'P 1'
#
loop_
_entity.id
_entity.type
_entity.pdbx_description
1 polymer ?
#
loop_
_entity_poly.entity_id
_entity_poly.type
_entity_poly.pdbx_seq_one_letter_code
_entity_poly.pdbx_strand_id
1 'polypeptide(L)' 'MGERKSEAINLRMAPSTKELLRRVAESEHRTLSNMLEVLIRERAEKCGLEGQSTASGPVRTKKR' A
#
# COMPACT_ATOMS: atom_id res chain seq x y z
N MET A 1 -13.27 6.60 -19.91
CA MET A 1 -12.03 7.38 -19.76
C MET A 1 -11.25 6.78 -18.61
N GLY A 2 -10.14 6.09 -18.90
CA GLY A 2 -9.40 5.33 -17.91
C GLY A 2 -8.58 6.24 -17.02
N GLU A 3 -9.11 6.56 -15.85
CA GLU A 3 -8.34 7.11 -14.73
C GLU A 3 -7.15 6.17 -14.51
N ARG A 4 -5.92 6.67 -14.69
CA ARG A 4 -4.74 5.92 -14.26
C ARG A 4 -4.82 5.85 -12.74
N LYS A 5 -5.38 4.76 -12.22
CA LYS A 5 -5.55 4.46 -10.78
C LYS A 5 -4.21 4.28 -10.04
N SER A 6 -3.11 4.68 -10.66
CA SER A 6 -1.74 4.41 -10.26
C SER A 6 -0.95 5.70 -10.42
N GLU A 7 -0.71 6.38 -9.30
CA GLU A 7 0.26 7.48 -9.22
C GLU A 7 1.67 6.90 -9.07
N ALA A 8 2.63 7.43 -9.83
CA ALA A 8 4.02 7.00 -9.75
C ALA A 8 4.69 7.63 -8.51
N ILE A 9 4.94 6.82 -7.49
CA ILE A 9 5.67 7.23 -6.29
C ILE A 9 7.19 7.03 -6.48
N ASN A 10 7.96 8.09 -6.24
CA ASN A 10 9.42 8.01 -6.18
C ASN A 10 9.86 7.70 -4.74
N LEU A 11 10.21 6.45 -4.51
CA LEU A 11 10.57 5.94 -3.18
C LEU A 11 12.09 5.79 -3.06
N ARG A 12 12.69 6.44 -2.07
CA ARG A 12 14.11 6.26 -1.73
C ARG A 12 14.23 5.27 -0.58
N MET A 13 14.88 4.14 -0.84
CA MET A 13 15.10 3.06 0.13
C MET A 13 16.57 2.68 0.13
N ALA A 14 17.01 2.01 1.20
CA ALA A 14 18.31 1.34 1.20
C ALA A 14 18.35 0.24 0.10
N PRO A 15 19.50 0.03 -0.57
CA PRO A 15 19.63 -0.97 -1.63
C PRO A 15 19.30 -2.38 -1.15
N SER A 16 19.68 -2.73 0.08
CA SER A 16 19.36 -4.03 0.69
C SER A 16 17.85 -4.25 0.84
N THR A 17 17.08 -3.21 1.20
CA THR A 17 15.62 -3.30 1.31
C THR A 17 14.96 -3.45 -0.05
N LYS A 18 15.47 -2.77 -1.08
CA LYS A 18 15.00 -2.91 -2.47
C LYS A 18 15.19 -4.33 -2.98
N GLU A 19 16.33 -4.95 -2.68
CA GLU A 19 16.61 -6.34 -3.05
C GLU A 19 15.64 -7.32 -2.38
N LEU A 20 15.39 -7.16 -1.08
CA LEU A 20 14.42 -7.97 -0.35
C LEU A 20 13.01 -7.81 -0.94
N LEU A 21 12.57 -6.57 -1.17
CA LEU A 21 11.27 -6.29 -1.78
C LEU A 21 11.15 -6.95 -3.16
N ARG A 22 12.21 -6.88 -3.97
CA ARG A 22 12.26 -7.51 -5.29
C ARG A 22 12.14 -9.03 -5.19
N ARG A 23 12.89 -9.67 -4.29
CA ARG A 23 12.80 -11.13 -4.08
C ARG A 23 11.41 -11.57 -3.65
N VAL A 24 10.76 -10.81 -2.77
CA VAL A 24 9.38 -11.10 -2.33
C VAL A 24 8.40 -10.93 -3.50
N ALA A 25 8.52 -9.86 -4.28
CA ALA A 25 7.69 -9.63 -5.46
C ALA A 25 7.87 -10.73 -6.51
N GLU A 26 9.11 -11.15 -6.76
CA GLU A 26 9.44 -12.27 -7.67
C GLU A 26 8.88 -13.60 -7.15
N SER A 27 8.98 -13.86 -5.85
CA SER A 27 8.41 -15.06 -5.23
C SER A 27 6.88 -15.15 -5.37
N GLU A 28 6.19 -14.01 -5.38
CA GLU A 28 4.73 -13.96 -5.59
C GLU A 28 4.33 -13.81 -7.06
N HIS A 29 5.28 -13.79 -8.00
CA HIS A 29 5.02 -13.53 -9.43
C HIS A 29 4.27 -12.21 -9.70
N ARG A 30 4.48 -11.20 -8.86
CA ARG A 30 3.82 -9.88 -8.95
C ARG A 30 4.84 -8.80 -9.24
N THR A 31 4.39 -7.70 -9.84
CA THR A 31 5.24 -6.51 -10.02
C THR A 31 5.52 -5.85 -8.66
N LEU A 32 6.65 -5.13 -8.57
CA LEU A 32 7.02 -4.36 -7.37
C LEU A 32 5.90 -3.44 -6.88
N SER A 33 5.18 -2.79 -7.80
CA SER A 33 4.06 -1.90 -7.48
C SER A 33 2.92 -2.65 -6.80
N ASN A 34 2.55 -3.82 -7.33
CA ASN A 34 1.47 -4.62 -6.77
C ASN A 34 1.86 -5.21 -5.40
N MET A 35 3.14 -5.59 -5.23
CA MET A 35 3.67 -5.99 -3.92
C MET A 35 3.60 -4.84 -2.91
N LEU A 36 3.92 -3.62 -3.33
CA LEU A 36 3.82 -2.45 -2.48
C LEU A 36 2.36 -2.18 -2.06
N GLU A 37 1.40 -2.31 -2.98
CA GLU A 37 -0.03 -2.16 -2.65
C GLU A 37 -0.49 -3.17 -1.59
N VAL A 38 -0.10 -4.44 -1.73
CA VAL A 38 -0.43 -5.48 -0.73
C VAL A 38 0.20 -5.15 0.62
N LEU A 39 1.48 -4.76 0.64
CA LEU A 39 2.16 -4.38 1.88
C LEU A 39 1.52 -3.16 2.54
N ILE A 40 1.13 -2.15 1.75
CA ILE A 40 0.47 -0.94 2.26
C ILE A 40 -0.90 -1.31 2.81
N ARG A 41 -1.69 -2.13 2.11
CA ARG A 41 -3.01 -2.57 2.56
C ARG A 41 -2.92 -3.38 3.86
N GLU A 42 -2.06 -4.41 3.88
CA GLU A 42 -1.77 -5.21 5.08
C GLU A 42 -1.30 -4.36 6.25
N ARG A 43 -0.44 -3.37 6.00
CA ARG A 43 0.07 -2.46 7.04
C ARG A 43 -1.02 -1.50 7.53
N ALA A 44 -1.89 -1.03 6.65
CA ALA A 44 -3.03 -0.18 6.97
C ALA A 44 -4.05 -0.95 7.82
N GLU A 45 -4.41 -2.18 7.44
CA GLU A 45 -5.25 -3.09 8.22
C GLU A 45 -4.66 -3.32 9.61
N LYS A 46 -3.36 -3.68 9.68
CA LYS A 46 -2.66 -3.86 10.97
C LYS A 46 -2.57 -2.59 11.81
N CYS A 47 -2.62 -1.42 11.19
CA CYS A 47 -2.60 -0.13 11.88
C CYS A 47 -4.01 0.37 12.24
N GLY A 48 -5.07 -0.30 11.77
CA GLY A 48 -6.45 0.16 11.90
C GLY A 48 -6.79 1.37 11.02
N LEU A 49 -6.05 1.58 9.93
CA LEU A 49 -6.24 2.65 8.95
C LEU A 49 -7.19 2.25 7.80
N GLU A 50 -7.95 1.16 7.96
CA GLU A 50 -8.98 0.73 6.99
C GLU A 50 -9.97 1.86 6.73
N GLY A 51 -9.80 2.55 5.60
CA GLY A 51 -10.84 3.35 4.98
C GLY A 51 -10.97 4.81 5.41
N GLN A 52 -9.87 5.53 5.69
CA GLN A 52 -9.89 6.99 5.44
C GLN A 52 -9.40 7.28 4.02
N SER A 53 -10.12 6.80 3.01
CA SER A 53 -10.21 7.56 1.76
C SER A 53 -10.90 8.86 2.15
N THR A 54 -10.11 9.92 2.36
CA THR A 54 -10.62 11.27 2.61
C THR A 54 -11.22 11.82 1.32
N ALA A 55 -12.36 11.26 0.93
CA ALA A 55 -13.39 11.88 0.14
C ALA A 55 -14.71 11.60 0.87
N SER A 56 -15.03 12.48 1.83
CA SER A 56 -16.30 12.62 2.56
C SER A 56 -16.54 11.74 3.80
N GLY A 57 -16.71 12.40 4.96
CA GLY A 57 -17.53 11.93 6.09
C GLY A 57 -16.78 11.61 7.40
N PRO A 58 -17.21 12.14 8.56
CA PRO A 58 -16.46 12.03 9.82
C PRO A 58 -16.53 10.62 10.43
N VAL A 59 -15.38 10.21 10.98
CA VAL A 59 -15.14 8.99 11.76
C VAL A 59 -16.18 8.83 12.87
N ARG A 60 -16.97 7.75 12.79
CA ARG A 60 -17.79 7.28 13.91
C ARG A 60 -16.88 6.49 14.87
N THR A 61 -16.32 7.18 15.85
CA THR A 61 -15.66 6.55 16.99
C THR A 61 -16.68 5.73 17.80
N LYS A 62 -16.45 4.41 17.82
CA LYS A 62 -16.56 3.47 18.95
C LYS A 62 -17.49 3.91 20.11
N LYS A 63 -18.63 3.24 20.28
CA LYS A 63 -19.39 3.26 21.55
C LYS A 63 -19.41 1.84 22.13
N ARG A 64 -18.66 1.67 23.23
CA ARG A 64 -18.84 0.57 24.19
C ARG A 64 -20.14 0.77 24.94
#